data_AF-A0A497SLE7-F1
#
_entry.id   AF-A0A497SLE7-F1
#
_cell.length_a   1.000
_cell.length_b   1.000
_cell.length_c   1.000
_cell.angle_alpha   90.00
_cell.angle_beta   90.00
_cell.angle_gamma   90.00
#
_symmetry.space_group_name_H-M   'P 1'
#
loop_
_entity.id
_entity.type
_entity.pdbx_description
1 polymer ?
#
loop_
_entity_poly.entity_id
_entity_poly.type
_entity_poly.pdbx_seq_one_letter_code
_entity_poly.pdbx_strand_id
1 'polypeptide(L)'
;MNKYHIYFLVLSLSLLSAFLFEGSVFILATCLILFDRCLLGRVKIIHGVEFTAISIMLVALRYDFMVSVFFCVFIMFLLPAGINTFLGARFVTNKDFKIVRGFFGVFVNILSAALISYLGNLDPLLIMFFVLLFAHFLYTLKGKFTQNNYILDYFGIILNMIFNLSLVFFFHSFLLSIVVI
;
A
#
# COMPACT_ATOMS: atom_id res chain seq x y z
N MET A 1 27.42 -11.71 0.87
CA MET A 1 26.96 -10.76 -0.17
C MET A 1 26.85 -9.37 0.43
N ASN A 2 27.41 -8.35 -0.23
CA ASN A 2 27.23 -6.95 0.19
C ASN A 2 25.73 -6.60 0.16
N LYS A 3 25.21 -5.87 1.16
CA LYS A 3 23.76 -5.56 1.27
C LYS A 3 23.21 -4.96 -0.02
N TYR A 4 24.02 -4.14 -0.70
CA TYR A 4 23.71 -3.54 -1.99
C TYR A 4 23.45 -4.54 -3.13
N HIS A 5 24.14 -5.69 -3.16
CA HIS A 5 23.89 -6.72 -4.19
C HIS A 5 22.54 -7.40 -4.02
N ILE A 6 22.10 -7.61 -2.77
CA ILE A 6 20.77 -8.18 -2.47
C ILE A 6 19.69 -7.18 -2.92
N TYR A 7 19.83 -5.90 -2.58
CA TYR A 7 18.86 -4.88 -3.00
C TYR A 7 18.87 -4.58 -4.50
N PHE A 8 20.02 -4.69 -5.17
CA PHE A 8 20.11 -4.58 -6.62
C PHE A 8 19.33 -5.71 -7.29
N LEU A 9 19.52 -6.94 -6.82
CA LEU A 9 18.83 -8.13 -7.34
C LEU A 9 17.31 -8.06 -7.09
N VAL A 10 16.91 -7.55 -5.92
CA VAL A 10 15.52 -7.28 -5.56
C VAL A 10 14.89 -6.21 -6.47
N LEU A 11 15.63 -5.14 -6.78
CA LEU A 11 15.17 -4.08 -7.67
C LEU A 11 14.95 -4.61 -9.10
N SER A 12 15.90 -5.41 -9.61
CA SER A 12 15.75 -6.02 -10.94
C SER A 12 14.58 -7.00 -11.00
N LEU A 13 14.37 -7.82 -9.96
CA LEU A 13 13.25 -8.77 -9.90
C LEU A 13 11.89 -8.06 -9.85
N SER A 14 11.79 -6.99 -9.06
CA SER A 14 10.56 -6.22 -8.95
C SER A 14 10.25 -5.43 -10.23
N LEU A 15 11.25 -4.86 -10.89
CA LEU A 15 11.07 -4.23 -12.20
C LEU A 15 10.66 -5.24 -13.27
N LEU A 16 11.34 -6.38 -13.35
CA LEU A 16 11.03 -7.45 -14.30
C LEU A 16 9.59 -7.94 -14.10
N SER A 17 9.13 -8.03 -12.84
CA SER A 17 7.76 -8.38 -12.56
C SER A 17 6.73 -7.34 -12.98
N ALA A 18 7.04 -6.04 -12.89
CA ALA A 18 6.14 -5.00 -13.39
C ALA A 18 6.01 -5.04 -14.92
N PHE A 19 7.07 -5.44 -15.63
CA PHE A 19 7.03 -5.65 -17.08
C PHE A 19 6.22 -6.88 -17.48
N LEU A 20 6.24 -7.97 -16.69
CA LEU A 20 5.55 -9.22 -17.05
C LEU A 20 4.02 -9.12 -17.06
N PHE A 21 3.43 -8.21 -16.28
CA PHE A 21 1.97 -8.12 -16.16
C PHE A 21 1.32 -7.12 -17.14
N GLU A 22 2.11 -6.40 -17.95
CA GLU A 22 1.79 -5.47 -19.08
C GLU A 22 0.56 -4.54 -18.97
N GLY A 23 -0.14 -4.52 -17.84
CA GLY A 23 -1.42 -3.85 -17.71
C GLY A 23 -1.28 -2.44 -17.14
N SER A 24 -2.01 -1.51 -17.75
CA SER A 24 -2.10 -0.11 -17.33
C SER A 24 -2.44 0.04 -15.84
N VAL A 25 -3.28 -0.86 -15.30
CA VAL A 25 -3.68 -0.90 -13.88
C VAL A 25 -2.50 -1.22 -12.97
N PHE A 26 -1.68 -2.22 -13.34
CA PHE A 26 -0.52 -2.63 -12.57
C PHE A 26 0.56 -1.54 -12.56
N ILE A 27 0.77 -0.88 -13.70
CA ILE A 27 1.70 0.26 -13.81
C ILE A 27 1.21 1.43 -12.96
N LEU A 28 -0.07 1.80 -13.06
CA LEU A 28 -0.66 2.87 -12.26
C LEU A 28 -0.52 2.59 -10.76
N ALA A 29 -0.87 1.37 -10.32
CA ALA A 29 -0.76 0.97 -8.92
C ALA A 29 0.70 0.98 -8.43
N THR A 30 1.65 0.57 -9.29
CA THR A 30 3.09 0.66 -9.00
C THR A 30 3.54 2.12 -8.84
N CYS A 31 3.12 3.02 -9.75
CA CYS A 31 3.42 4.45 -9.67
C CYS A 31 2.89 5.08 -8.38
N LEU A 32 1.66 4.74 -7.99
CA LEU A 32 1.05 5.21 -6.73
C LEU A 32 1.86 4.76 -5.51
N ILE A 33 2.35 3.52 -5.49
CA ILE A 33 3.22 3.02 -4.42
C ILE A 33 4.55 3.75 -4.38
N LEU A 34 5.19 3.95 -5.53
CA LEU A 34 6.48 4.66 -5.57
C LEU A 34 6.31 6.10 -5.10
N PHE A 35 5.24 6.76 -5.52
CA PHE A 35 4.90 8.10 -5.07
C PHE A 35 4.68 8.15 -3.56
N ASP A 36 3.90 7.23 -3.00
CA ASP A 36 3.63 7.17 -1.56
C ASP A 36 4.86 6.79 -0.72
N ARG A 37 5.54 5.70 -1.09
CA ARG A 37 6.56 5.05 -0.25
C ARG A 37 7.98 5.58 -0.48
N CYS A 38 8.28 6.13 -1.65
CA CYS A 38 9.61 6.63 -1.97
C CYS A 38 9.69 8.16 -1.97
N LEU A 39 8.60 8.88 -2.28
CA LEU A 39 8.57 10.35 -2.29
C LEU A 39 7.83 10.92 -1.08
N LEU A 40 6.51 10.74 -0.99
CA LEU A 40 5.69 11.34 0.09
C LEU A 40 6.13 10.87 1.47
N GLY A 41 6.46 9.59 1.62
CA GLY A 41 6.96 9.04 2.89
C GLY A 41 8.21 9.74 3.41
N ARG A 42 9.05 10.28 2.52
CA ARG A 42 10.26 11.03 2.88
C ARG A 42 9.99 12.49 3.23
N VAL A 43 9.03 13.12 2.55
CA VAL A 43 8.79 14.58 2.66
C VAL A 43 7.65 14.94 3.62
N LYS A 44 6.74 14.00 3.90
CA LYS A 44 5.59 14.13 4.83
C LYS A 44 4.63 15.29 4.50
N ILE A 45 4.37 15.52 3.21
CA ILE A 45 3.53 16.66 2.76
C ILE A 45 2.04 16.40 3.06
N ILE A 46 1.59 15.16 2.90
CA ILE A 46 0.16 14.82 3.02
C ILE A 46 0.02 13.66 4.01
N HIS A 47 -0.70 13.92 5.11
CA HIS A 47 -1.11 12.91 6.05
C HIS A 47 -2.49 12.37 5.68
N GLY A 48 -2.64 11.05 5.65
CA GLY A 48 -3.96 10.40 5.54
C GLY A 48 -4.37 9.90 4.16
N VAL A 49 -3.55 10.02 3.11
CA VAL A 49 -3.87 9.31 1.85
C VAL A 49 -3.34 7.87 1.92
N GLU A 50 -4.23 6.89 1.87
CA GLU A 50 -3.88 5.47 1.82
C GLU A 50 -3.72 5.00 0.37
N PHE A 51 -2.76 5.60 -0.35
CA PHE A 51 -2.41 5.18 -1.71
C PHE A 51 -2.08 3.69 -1.81
N THR A 52 -1.53 3.10 -0.76
CA THR A 52 -1.33 1.66 -0.70
C THR A 52 -2.63 0.86 -0.68
N ALA A 53 -3.66 1.30 0.04
CA ALA A 53 -4.94 0.62 0.07
C ALA A 53 -5.62 0.71 -1.32
N ILE A 54 -5.58 1.89 -1.93
CA ILE A 54 -6.07 2.12 -3.30
C ILE A 54 -5.33 1.24 -4.30
N SER A 55 -4.01 1.14 -4.20
CA SER A 55 -3.19 0.31 -5.10
C SER A 55 -3.50 -1.18 -4.96
N ILE A 56 -3.67 -1.68 -3.73
CA ILE A 56 -4.09 -3.07 -3.51
C ILE A 56 -5.48 -3.29 -4.10
N MET A 57 -6.41 -2.36 -3.87
CA MET A 57 -7.78 -2.45 -4.41
C MET A 57 -7.77 -2.53 -5.94
N LEU A 58 -7.01 -1.66 -6.62
CA LEU A 58 -6.88 -1.68 -8.07
C LEU A 58 -6.39 -3.03 -8.60
N VAL A 59 -5.33 -3.57 -8.00
CA VAL A 59 -4.75 -4.83 -8.46
C VAL A 59 -5.66 -6.02 -8.11
N ALA A 60 -6.23 -6.06 -6.92
CA ALA A 60 -7.08 -7.16 -6.46
C ALA A 60 -8.46 -7.21 -7.10
N LEU A 61 -8.95 -6.09 -7.63
CA LEU A 61 -10.18 -6.08 -8.41
C LEU A 61 -9.95 -6.44 -9.89
N ARG A 62 -8.80 -6.06 -10.46
CA ARG A 62 -8.49 -6.30 -11.87
C ARG A 62 -7.89 -7.68 -12.13
N TYR A 63 -7.07 -8.17 -11.20
CA TYR A 63 -6.30 -9.39 -11.34
C TYR A 63 -6.67 -10.39 -10.25
N ASP A 64 -6.28 -11.63 -10.47
CA ASP A 64 -6.46 -12.74 -9.56
C ASP A 64 -5.60 -12.62 -8.29
N PHE A 65 -6.02 -13.33 -7.24
CA PHE A 65 -5.44 -13.23 -5.90
C PHE A 65 -3.92 -13.44 -5.89
N MET A 66 -3.41 -14.38 -6.69
CA MET A 66 -1.98 -14.67 -6.74
C MET A 66 -1.16 -13.48 -7.25
N VAL A 67 -1.65 -12.77 -8.27
CA VAL A 67 -1.03 -11.54 -8.79
C VAL A 67 -1.06 -10.43 -7.73
N SER A 68 -2.14 -10.35 -6.95
CA SER A 68 -2.28 -9.38 -5.86
C SER A 68 -1.32 -9.65 -4.71
N VAL A 69 -1.15 -10.91 -4.30
CA VAL A 69 -0.15 -11.30 -3.30
C VAL A 69 1.25 -10.98 -3.80
N PHE A 70 1.53 -11.30 -5.07
CA PHE A 70 2.79 -10.99 -5.71
C PHE A 70 3.08 -9.49 -5.65
N PHE A 71 2.11 -8.65 -6.02
CA PHE A 71 2.19 -7.20 -5.95
C PHE A 71 2.48 -6.68 -4.53
N CYS A 72 1.79 -7.23 -3.52
CA CYS A 72 2.00 -6.88 -2.11
C CYS A 72 3.43 -7.19 -1.62
N VAL A 73 4.07 -8.24 -2.15
CA VAL A 73 5.41 -8.66 -1.73
C VAL A 73 6.49 -7.93 -2.53
N PHE A 74 6.41 -7.99 -3.86
CA PHE A 74 7.48 -7.49 -4.72
C PHE A 74 7.41 -5.99 -4.97
N ILE A 75 6.21 -5.47 -5.23
CA ILE A 75 6.05 -4.05 -5.61
C ILE A 75 5.82 -3.19 -4.37
N MET A 76 4.96 -3.59 -3.44
CA MET A 76 4.68 -2.76 -2.26
C MET A 76 5.77 -2.76 -1.20
N PHE A 77 6.52 -3.87 -1.09
CA PHE A 77 7.49 -4.05 -0.01
C PHE A 77 8.93 -4.01 -0.53
N LEU A 78 9.28 -4.95 -1.40
CA LEU A 78 10.66 -5.14 -1.85
C LEU A 78 11.18 -3.99 -2.71
N LEU A 79 10.39 -3.48 -3.67
CA LEU A 79 10.79 -2.39 -4.56
C LEU A 79 11.07 -1.07 -3.80
N PRO A 80 10.14 -0.53 -2.99
CA PRO A 80 10.43 0.63 -2.15
C PRO A 80 11.59 0.41 -1.19
N ALA A 81 11.75 -0.79 -0.62
CA ALA A 81 12.88 -1.08 0.25
C ALA A 81 14.21 -0.99 -0.51
N GLY A 82 14.28 -1.53 -1.72
CA GLY A 82 15.44 -1.41 -2.61
C GLY A 82 15.76 0.04 -2.93
N ILE A 83 14.79 0.77 -3.49
CA ILE A 83 14.94 2.19 -3.86
C ILE A 83 15.37 3.02 -2.64
N ASN A 84 14.69 2.84 -1.51
CA ASN A 84 14.98 3.63 -0.32
C ASN A 84 16.34 3.34 0.28
N THR A 85 16.83 2.10 0.15
CA THR A 85 18.18 1.73 0.57
C THR A 85 19.25 2.35 -0.32
N PHE A 86 19.03 2.40 -1.64
CA PHE A 86 19.93 3.08 -2.58
C PHE A 86 19.99 4.60 -2.37
N LEU A 87 18.84 5.23 -2.17
CA LEU A 87 18.75 6.67 -1.90
C LEU A 87 19.34 7.04 -0.51
N GLY A 88 19.32 6.12 0.44
CA GLY A 88 19.81 6.33 1.79
C GLY A 88 19.09 7.49 2.51
N ALA A 89 19.83 8.22 3.35
CA ALA A 89 19.33 9.35 4.14
C ALA A 89 19.13 10.66 3.34
N ARG A 90 19.40 10.66 2.04
CA ARG A 90 19.25 11.86 1.20
C ARG A 90 17.77 12.23 1.09
N PHE A 91 17.46 13.53 1.17
CA PHE A 91 16.11 14.06 0.99
C PHE A 91 15.05 13.54 2.00
N VAL A 92 15.47 13.06 3.18
CA VAL A 92 14.55 12.66 4.24
C VAL A 92 14.30 13.85 5.16
N THR A 93 13.10 14.42 5.14
CA THR A 93 12.67 15.45 6.09
C THR A 93 11.73 14.88 7.17
N ASN A 94 11.08 13.75 6.90
CA ASN A 94 10.20 13.06 7.83
C ASN A 94 10.98 12.31 8.93
N LYS A 95 10.74 12.69 10.19
CA LYS A 95 11.33 12.03 11.37
C LYS A 95 10.85 10.58 11.58
N ASP A 96 9.67 10.22 11.07
CA ASP A 96 9.09 8.89 11.23
C ASP A 96 9.40 7.94 10.06
N PHE A 97 10.20 8.40 9.09
CA PHE A 97 10.54 7.60 7.92
C PHE A 97 11.39 6.39 8.31
N LYS A 98 10.91 5.19 7.97
CA LYS A 98 11.65 3.93 8.12
C LYS A 98 12.06 3.43 6.75
N ILE A 99 13.37 3.17 6.59
CA ILE A 99 13.97 2.69 5.33
C ILE A 99 13.35 1.36 4.90
N VAL A 100 13.07 0.48 5.86
CA VAL A 100 12.45 -0.83 5.63
C VAL A 100 11.21 -0.94 6.51
N ARG A 101 10.08 -1.30 5.91
CA ARG A 101 8.84 -1.59 6.65
C ARG A 101 8.95 -2.91 7.41
N GLY A 102 8.24 -3.03 8.52
CA GLY A 102 8.19 -4.30 9.26
C GLY A 102 7.32 -5.34 8.57
N PHE A 103 7.63 -6.62 8.76
CA PHE A 103 6.88 -7.79 8.25
C PHE A 103 5.37 -7.71 8.50
N PHE A 104 4.95 -7.18 9.65
CA PHE A 104 3.54 -6.98 9.97
C PHE A 104 2.78 -6.14 8.92
N GLY A 105 3.42 -5.13 8.33
CA GLY A 105 2.77 -4.32 7.30
C GLY A 105 2.51 -5.10 6.01
N VAL A 106 3.41 -6.01 5.64
CA VAL A 106 3.21 -6.90 4.48
C VAL A 106 2.08 -7.87 4.74
N PHE A 107 2.02 -8.43 5.96
CA PHE A 107 0.94 -9.31 6.38
C PHE A 107 -0.43 -8.64 6.28
N VAL A 108 -0.56 -7.41 6.78
CA VAL A 108 -1.81 -6.62 6.66
C VAL A 108 -2.17 -6.42 5.18
N ASN A 109 -1.22 -6.03 4.33
CA ASN A 109 -1.48 -5.84 2.90
C ASN A 109 -1.98 -7.11 2.19
N ILE A 110 -1.40 -8.27 2.50
CA ILE A 110 -1.84 -9.56 1.94
C ILE A 110 -3.26 -9.89 2.40
N LEU A 111 -3.57 -9.67 3.68
CA LEU A 111 -4.93 -9.88 4.19
C LEU A 111 -5.93 -8.89 3.56
N SER A 112 -5.54 -7.64 3.34
CA SER A 112 -6.35 -6.67 2.60
C SER A 112 -6.61 -7.13 1.17
N ALA A 113 -5.61 -7.66 0.47
CA ALA A 113 -5.79 -8.23 -0.87
C ALA A 113 -6.77 -9.42 -0.87
N ALA A 114 -6.67 -10.31 0.13
CA ALA A 114 -7.60 -11.42 0.30
C ALA A 114 -9.04 -10.94 0.56
N LEU A 115 -9.20 -9.94 1.43
CA LEU A 115 -10.49 -9.33 1.74
C LEU A 115 -11.12 -8.70 0.49
N ILE A 116 -10.34 -7.94 -0.30
CA ILE A 116 -10.83 -7.32 -1.54
C ILE A 116 -11.23 -8.37 -2.55
N SER A 117 -10.41 -9.41 -2.74
CA SER A 117 -10.71 -10.51 -3.67
C SER A 117 -12.01 -11.22 -3.29
N TYR A 118 -12.26 -11.39 -1.98
CA TYR A 118 -13.52 -11.96 -1.47
C TYR A 118 -14.73 -11.03 -1.68
N LEU A 119 -14.54 -9.72 -1.51
CA LEU A 119 -15.57 -8.70 -1.65
C LEU A 119 -15.73 -8.17 -3.10
N GLY A 120 -15.04 -8.76 -4.09
CA GLY A 120 -14.85 -8.17 -5.43
C GLY A 120 -16.13 -7.86 -6.22
N ASN A 121 -17.28 -8.39 -5.82
CA ASN A 121 -18.58 -8.11 -6.43
C ASN A 121 -19.30 -6.88 -5.84
N LEU A 122 -18.74 -6.25 -4.80
CA LEU A 122 -19.30 -5.07 -4.16
C LEU A 122 -18.80 -3.78 -4.79
N ASP A 123 -19.48 -2.69 -4.49
CA ASP A 123 -19.05 -1.36 -4.91
C ASP A 123 -17.64 -1.02 -4.36
N PRO A 124 -16.72 -0.48 -5.18
CA PRO A 124 -15.37 -0.10 -4.74
C PRO A 124 -15.34 0.79 -3.49
N LEU A 125 -16.34 1.64 -3.30
CA LEU A 125 -16.46 2.49 -2.11
C LEU A 125 -16.71 1.67 -0.85
N LEU A 126 -17.58 0.66 -0.95
CA LEU A 126 -17.90 -0.25 0.14
C LEU A 126 -16.72 -1.18 0.46
N ILE A 127 -16.02 -1.64 -0.58
CA ILE A 127 -14.78 -2.41 -0.45
C ILE A 127 -13.73 -1.59 0.31
N MET A 128 -13.49 -0.34 -0.11
CA MET A 128 -12.54 0.54 0.56
C MET A 128 -12.91 0.76 2.04
N PHE A 129 -14.19 0.95 2.34
CA PHE A 129 -14.68 1.07 3.72
C PHE A 129 -14.26 -0.14 4.58
N PHE A 130 -14.52 -1.36 4.11
CA PHE A 130 -14.14 -2.57 4.84
C PHE A 130 -12.64 -2.73 4.98
N VAL A 131 -11.87 -2.42 3.93
CA VAL A 131 -10.40 -2.50 3.97
C VAL A 131 -9.82 -1.53 4.99
N LEU A 132 -10.30 -0.28 5.03
CA LEU A 132 -9.85 0.73 5.99
C LEU A 132 -10.19 0.32 7.43
N LEU A 133 -11.42 -0.15 7.66
CA LEU A 133 -11.86 -0.62 8.97
C LEU A 133 -11.01 -1.79 9.45
N PHE A 134 -10.76 -2.76 8.56
CA PHE A 134 -9.92 -3.91 8.83
C PHE A 134 -8.46 -3.51 9.14
N ALA A 135 -7.86 -2.63 8.34
CA ALA A 135 -6.50 -2.17 8.54
C ALA A 135 -6.35 -1.42 9.88
N HIS A 136 -7.26 -0.49 10.18
CA HIS A 136 -7.27 0.22 11.46
C HIS A 136 -7.45 -0.72 12.65
N PHE A 137 -8.30 -1.74 12.53
CA PHE A 137 -8.47 -2.75 13.55
C PHE A 137 -7.17 -3.54 13.82
N LEU A 138 -6.50 -4.03 12.77
CA LEU A 138 -5.24 -4.78 12.92
C LEU A 138 -4.11 -3.92 13.51
N TYR A 139 -4.00 -2.66 13.10
CA TYR A 139 -3.01 -1.74 13.68
C TYR A 139 -3.31 -1.39 15.13
N THR A 140 -4.59 -1.27 15.49
CA THR A 140 -5.03 -1.08 16.88
C THR A 140 -4.67 -2.28 17.74
N LEU A 141 -4.95 -3.50 17.27
CA LEU A 141 -4.57 -4.72 17.97
C LEU A 141 -3.07 -4.78 18.20
N LYS A 142 -2.26 -4.54 17.16
CA LYS A 142 -0.81 -4.48 17.29
C LYS A 142 -0.38 -3.44 18.33
N GLY A 143 -0.97 -2.25 18.32
CA GLY A 143 -0.69 -1.21 19.31
C GLY A 143 -0.91 -1.69 20.74
N LYS A 144 -2.07 -2.30 21.01
CA LYS A 144 -2.41 -2.87 22.33
C LYS A 144 -1.45 -3.97 22.79
N PHE A 145 -0.98 -4.83 21.88
CA PHE A 145 -0.05 -5.91 22.24
C PHE A 145 1.40 -5.46 22.41
N THR A 146 1.79 -4.30 21.87
CA THR A 146 3.20 -3.87 21.82
C THR A 146 3.52 -2.66 22.69
N GLN A 147 2.51 -1.89 23.12
CA GLN A 147 2.70 -0.67 23.90
C GLN A 147 1.98 -0.78 25.24
N ASN A 148 2.73 -0.53 26.34
CA ASN A 148 2.17 -0.60 27.70
C ASN A 148 1.11 0.47 27.98
N ASN A 149 1.21 1.66 27.36
CA ASN A 149 0.27 2.78 27.52
C ASN A 149 -0.34 3.17 26.17
N TYR A 150 -1.03 2.25 25.52
CA TYR A 150 -1.66 2.51 24.22
C TYR A 150 -2.90 3.39 24.36
N ILE A 151 -2.89 4.57 23.72
CA ILE A 151 -4.04 5.47 23.61
C ILE A 151 -4.52 5.44 22.16
N LEU A 152 -5.81 5.18 21.96
CA LEU A 152 -6.41 5.14 20.63
C LEU A 152 -6.76 6.56 20.17
N ASP A 153 -6.28 6.95 18.99
CA ASP A 153 -6.64 8.20 18.33
C ASP A 153 -7.91 8.03 17.47
N TYR A 154 -9.07 8.07 18.13
CA TYR A 154 -10.37 7.95 17.46
C TYR A 154 -10.58 9.04 16.39
N PHE A 155 -10.15 10.26 16.68
CA PHE A 155 -10.38 11.40 15.78
C PHE A 155 -9.54 11.26 14.51
N GLY A 156 -8.27 10.90 14.62
CA GLY A 156 -7.41 10.62 13.48
C GLY A 156 -7.94 9.48 12.60
N ILE A 157 -8.47 8.41 13.20
CA ILE A 157 -9.06 7.28 12.46
C ILE A 157 -10.27 7.75 11.63
N ILE A 158 -11.19 8.50 12.23
CA ILE A 158 -12.41 8.98 11.55
C ILE A 158 -12.05 9.92 10.39
N LEU A 159 -11.14 10.86 10.62
CA LEU A 159 -10.68 11.78 9.58
C LEU A 159 -10.01 11.04 8.42
N ASN A 160 -9.17 10.05 8.73
CA ASN A 160 -8.51 9.21 7.73
C ASN A 160 -9.54 8.42 6.89
N MET A 161 -10.55 7.83 7.54
CA MET A 161 -11.61 7.11 6.82
C MET A 161 -12.39 8.03 5.90
N ILE A 162 -12.89 9.16 6.40
CA ILE A 162 -13.69 10.11 5.61
C ILE A 162 -12.90 10.61 4.42
N PHE A 163 -11.62 10.94 4.62
CA PHE A 163 -10.76 11.45 3.57
C PHE A 163 -10.47 10.39 2.48
N ASN A 164 -10.19 9.14 2.84
CA ASN A 164 -9.94 8.10 1.85
C ASN A 164 -11.22 7.68 1.11
N LEU A 165 -12.36 7.63 1.80
CA LEU A 165 -13.65 7.35 1.18
C LEU A 165 -14.06 8.46 0.23
N SER A 166 -13.82 9.73 0.57
CA SER A 166 -14.12 10.85 -0.33
C SER A 166 -13.24 10.83 -1.59
N LEU A 167 -11.97 10.43 -1.47
CA LEU A 167 -11.11 10.19 -2.63
C LEU A 167 -11.66 9.07 -3.52
N VAL A 168 -12.01 7.91 -2.95
CA VAL A 168 -12.59 6.80 -3.74
C VAL A 168 -13.91 7.19 -4.37
N PHE A 169 -14.75 7.95 -3.67
CA PHE A 169 -15.99 8.49 -4.21
C PHE A 169 -15.73 9.44 -5.39
N PHE A 170 -14.79 10.38 -5.25
CA PHE A 170 -14.46 11.33 -6.30
C PHE A 170 -13.90 10.65 -7.55
N PHE A 171 -13.06 9.63 -7.38
CA PHE A 171 -12.48 8.85 -8.47
C PHE A 171 -13.31 7.62 -8.85
N HIS A 172 -14.53 7.47 -8.33
CA HIS A 172 -15.30 6.24 -8.46
C HIS A 172 -15.54 5.83 -9.91
N SER A 173 -15.97 6.75 -10.77
CA SER A 173 -16.19 6.48 -12.19
C SER A 173 -14.91 6.07 -12.93
N PHE A 174 -13.76 6.64 -12.55
CA PHE A 174 -12.46 6.29 -13.10
C PHE A 174 -11.98 4.92 -12.59
N LEU A 175 -12.25 4.58 -11.33
CA LEU A 175 -11.92 3.28 -10.77
C LEU A 175 -12.73 2.17 -11.45
N LEU A 176 -14.02 2.38 -11.65
CA LEU A 176 -14.87 1.43 -12.36
C LEU A 176 -14.43 1.22 -13.81
N SER A 177 -14.05 2.28 -14.52
CA SER A 177 -13.59 2.14 -15.92
C SER A 177 -12.27 1.36 -16.04
N ILE A 178 -11.47 1.32 -14.98
CA ILE A 178 -10.19 0.60 -14.92
C ILE A 178 -10.36 -0.87 -14.54
N VAL A 179 -11.37 -1.18 -13.74
CA VAL A 179 -11.60 -2.51 -13.16
C VAL A 179 -12.50 -3.39 -14.05
N VAL A 180 -13.48 -2.79 -14.75
CA VAL A 180 -14.55 -3.50 -15.47
C VAL A 180 -14.16 -3.89 -16.91
N ILE A 181 -13.19 -3.19 -17.52
CA ILE A 181 -12.50 -3.64 -18.74
C ILE A 181 -11.50 -4.68 -18.32
#